data_AF-A0A9W3X187-F1
#
_entry.id   AF-A0A9W3X187-F1
#
_cell.length_a   1.000
_cell.length_b   1.000
_cell.length_c   1.000
_cell.angle_alpha   90.00
_cell.angle_beta   90.00
_cell.angle_gamma   90.00
#
_symmetry.space_group_name_H-M   'P 1'
#
loop_
_entity.id
_entity.type
_entity.pdbx_description
1 polymer ?
#
loop_
_entity_poly.entity_id
_entity_poly.type
_entity_poly.pdbx_seq_one_letter_code
_entity_poly.pdbx_strand_id
1 'polypeptide(L)' 'MTKDFYTALKERRTYYGINKEVQVSDEKIKEIVEFAVKYTPSAFNSQTARLVVLFGEAHDKLWDITTETLRTCLESMV' A
#
# COMPACT_ATOMS: atom_id res chain seq x y z
N MET A 1 -9.55 -22.01 7.74
CA MET A 1 -8.29 -22.31 8.46
C MET A 1 -7.34 -21.15 8.22
N THR A 2 -6.74 -20.61 9.28
CA THR A 2 -5.71 -19.57 9.19
C THR A 2 -4.43 -20.19 8.63
N LYS A 3 -3.77 -19.54 7.65
CA LYS A 3 -2.47 -20.00 7.14
C LYS A 3 -1.40 -19.81 8.22
N ASP A 4 -0.50 -20.77 8.36
CA ASP A 4 0.67 -20.60 9.23
C ASP A 4 1.64 -19.58 8.64
N PHE A 5 2.55 -19.08 9.48
CA PHE A 5 3.49 -18.02 9.12
C PHE A 5 4.42 -18.40 7.96
N TYR A 6 4.96 -19.62 7.94
CA TYR A 6 5.89 -20.06 6.90
C TYR A 6 5.18 -20.20 5.55
N THR A 7 3.97 -20.74 5.55
CA THR A 7 3.13 -20.83 4.34
C THR A 7 2.78 -19.44 3.81
N ALA A 8 2.36 -18.51 4.68
CA ALA A 8 2.02 -17.15 4.28
C ALA A 8 3.21 -16.42 3.62
N LEU A 9 4.41 -16.56 4.18
CA LEU A 9 5.63 -16.00 3.60
C LEU A 9 5.99 -16.62 2.24
N LYS A 10 5.92 -17.95 2.14
CA LYS A 10 6.24 -18.69 0.91
C LYS A 10 5.31 -18.33 -0.24
N GLU A 11 4.03 -18.09 0.04
CA GLU A 11 3.01 -17.83 -0.98
C GLU A 11 2.91 -16.36 -1.38
N ARG A 12 3.40 -15.42 -0.58
CA ARG A 12 3.37 -13.98 -0.90
C ARG A 12 4.08 -13.69 -2.23
N ARG A 13 3.40 -13.02 -3.16
CA ARG A 13 3.94 -12.54 -4.43
C ARG A 13 3.65 -11.04 -4.61
N THR A 14 4.37 -10.43 -5.53
CA THR A 14 4.07 -9.07 -5.99
C THR A 14 3.07 -9.16 -7.14
N TYR A 15 1.93 -8.46 -7.02
CA TYR A 15 0.86 -8.45 -8.02
C TYR A 15 0.78 -7.07 -8.66
N TYR A 16 0.96 -6.99 -9.98
CA TYR A 16 0.90 -5.73 -10.73
C TYR A 16 -0.49 -5.48 -11.36
N GLY A 17 -1.17 -6.54 -11.80
CA GLY A 17 -2.50 -6.48 -12.39
C GLY A 17 -3.59 -6.47 -11.33
N ILE A 18 -3.83 -5.31 -10.73
CA ILE A 18 -4.94 -5.08 -9.79
C ILE A 18 -6.03 -4.25 -10.47
N ASN A 19 -7.27 -4.41 -10.02
CA ASN A 19 -8.42 -3.65 -10.51
C ASN A 19 -9.10 -2.91 -9.34
N LYS A 20 -10.16 -2.14 -9.64
CA LYS A 20 -10.94 -1.42 -8.62
C LYS A 20 -11.94 -2.30 -7.87
N GLU A 21 -12.00 -3.60 -8.16
CA GLU A 21 -12.89 -4.55 -7.49
C GLU A 21 -12.23 -5.06 -6.20
N VAL A 22 -12.39 -4.29 -5.12
CA VAL A 22 -11.83 -4.63 -3.83
C VAL A 22 -12.82 -5.47 -3.03
N GLN A 23 -12.48 -6.74 -2.76
CA GLN A 23 -13.32 -7.67 -2.01
C GLN A 23 -13.15 -7.55 -0.47
N VAL A 24 -12.33 -6.61 -0.01
CA VAL A 24 -11.99 -6.39 1.39
C VAL A 24 -12.45 -4.99 1.78
N SER A 25 -13.08 -4.81 2.94
CA SER A 25 -13.54 -3.50 3.37
C SER A 25 -12.39 -2.58 3.79
N ASP A 26 -12.61 -1.27 3.67
CA ASP A 26 -11.64 -0.25 4.09
C ASP A 26 -11.28 -0.38 5.58
N GLU A 27 -12.25 -0.75 6.43
CA GLU A 27 -12.03 -0.98 7.86
C GLU A 27 -11.05 -2.13 8.09
N LYS A 28 -11.19 -3.23 7.32
CA LYS A 28 -10.30 -4.36 7.46
C LYS A 28 -8.88 -4.02 7.00
N ILE A 29 -8.76 -3.23 5.94
CA ILE A 29 -7.46 -2.73 5.47
C ILE A 29 -6.81 -1.84 6.54
N LYS A 30 -7.58 -0.91 7.13
CA LYS A 30 -7.10 -0.05 8.23
C LYS A 30 -6.63 -0.87 9.43
N GLU A 31 -7.43 -1.85 9.87
CA GLU A 31 -7.08 -2.74 10.98
C GLU A 31 -5.73 -3.45 10.73
N ILE A 32 -5.52 -3.98 9.53
CA ILE A 32 -4.28 -4.67 9.15
C ILE A 32 -3.08 -3.70 9.20
N VAL A 33 -3.24 -2.51 8.63
CA VAL A 33 -2.16 -1.50 8.59
C VAL A 33 -1.82 -1.01 9.99
N GLU A 34 -2.82 -0.68 10.81
CA GLU A 34 -2.63 -0.22 12.19
C GLU A 34 -1.92 -1.29 13.04
N PHE A 35 -2.34 -2.55 12.92
CA PHE A 35 -1.69 -3.66 13.61
C PHE A 35 -0.22 -3.78 13.19
N ALA A 36 0.06 -3.79 11.89
CA ALA A 36 1.42 -3.93 11.38
C ALA A 36 2.33 -2.80 11.88
N VAL A 37 1.87 -1.55 11.83
CA VAL A 37 2.66 -0.36 12.22
C VAL A 37 2.91 -0.34 13.72
N LYS A 38 1.91 -0.69 14.53
CA LYS A 38 2.00 -0.68 15.99
C LYS A 38 2.97 -1.73 16.53
N TYR A 39 3.01 -2.91 15.93
CA TYR A 39 3.75 -4.06 16.46
C TYR A 39 5.07 -4.35 15.74
N THR A 40 5.35 -3.69 14.62
CA THR A 40 6.68 -3.79 13.97
C THR A 40 7.71 -3.05 14.82
N PRO A 41 8.80 -3.71 15.26
CA PRO A 41 9.84 -3.04 16.02
C PRO A 41 10.51 -1.96 15.18
N SER A 42 10.83 -0.83 15.82
CA SER A 42 11.61 0.25 15.23
C SER A 42 12.93 0.41 15.98
N ALA A 43 13.98 0.82 15.28
CA ALA A 43 15.28 1.09 15.91
C ALA A 43 15.10 2.08 17.06
N PHE A 44 15.64 1.74 18.23
CA PHE A 44 15.51 2.51 19.47
C PHE A 44 14.06 2.79 19.91
N ASN A 45 13.09 2.00 19.45
CA ASN A 45 11.65 2.25 19.64
C ASN A 45 11.23 3.68 19.24
N SER A 46 11.89 4.24 18.22
CA SER A 46 11.69 5.63 17.81
C SER A 46 10.34 5.88 17.12
N GLN A 47 9.70 4.83 16.58
CA GLN A 47 8.36 4.87 15.99
C GLN A 47 8.17 6.04 14.99
N THR A 48 9.16 6.26 14.14
CA THR A 48 9.18 7.38 13.18
C THR A 48 8.33 7.14 11.94
N ALA A 49 7.97 5.88 11.66
CA ALA A 49 7.14 5.54 10.52
C ALA A 49 5.77 6.27 10.57
N ARG A 50 5.39 6.88 9.46
CA ARG A 50 4.07 7.50 9.25
C ARG A 50 3.50 6.95 7.96
N LEU A 51 2.21 6.62 7.99
CA LEU A 51 1.52 6.01 6.86
C LEU A 51 0.26 6.81 6.55
N VAL A 52 -0.04 6.90 5.26
CA VAL A 52 -1.29 7.46 4.74
C VAL A 52 -1.89 6.41 3.84
N VAL A 53 -3.13 6.00 4.13
CA VAL A 53 -3.87 5.04 3.31
C VAL A 53 -4.93 5.81 2.53
N LEU A 54 -4.91 5.66 1.20
CA LEU A 54 -5.82 6.35 0.30
C LEU A 54 -6.83 5.34 -0.26
N PHE A 55 -8.10 5.71 -0.22
CA PHE A 55 -9.23 4.93 -0.74
C PHE A 55 -10.00 5.75 -1.78
N GLY A 56 -10.75 5.08 -2.64
CA GLY A 56 -11.64 5.72 -3.63
C GLY A 56 -10.96 6.83 -4.43
N GLU A 57 -11.59 8.00 -4.50
CA GLU A 57 -11.11 9.15 -5.27
C GLU A 57 -9.72 9.64 -4.85
N ALA A 58 -9.35 9.50 -3.56
CA ALA A 58 -8.03 9.89 -3.10
C ALA A 58 -6.93 8.96 -3.65
N HIS A 59 -7.24 7.68 -3.82
CA HIS A 59 -6.35 6.72 -4.47
C HIS A 59 -6.16 7.08 -5.95
N ASP A 60 -7.26 7.35 -6.66
CA ASP A 60 -7.23 7.72 -8.07
C ASP A 60 -6.41 9.01 -8.28
N LYS A 61 -6.64 10.03 -7.46
CA LYS A 61 -5.93 11.31 -7.53
C LYS A 61 -4.41 11.18 -7.38
N LEU A 62 -3.92 10.27 -6.52
CA LEU A 62 -2.48 10.03 -6.39
C LEU A 62 -1.87 9.53 -7.71
N TRP A 63 -2.57 8.61 -8.38
CA TRP A 63 -2.10 8.05 -9.64
C TRP A 63 -2.20 9.03 -10.79
N ASP A 64 -3.27 9.85 -10.84
CA ASP A 64 -3.37 10.94 -11.81
C ASP A 64 -2.19 11.91 -11.68
N ILE A 65 -1.87 12.36 -10.46
CA ILE A 65 -0.72 13.24 -10.19
C ILE A 65 0.57 12.57 -10.68
N THR A 66 0.75 11.29 -10.40
CA THR A 66 1.94 10.53 -10.77
C THR A 66 2.08 10.44 -12.30
N THR A 67 1.01 10.08 -12.99
CA THR A 67 0.97 9.97 -14.46
C THR A 67 1.24 11.30 -15.14
N GLU A 68 0.59 12.39 -14.69
CA GLU A 68 0.81 13.72 -15.25
C GLU A 68 2.26 14.19 -15.05
N THR A 69 2.83 14.00 -13.85
CA THR A 69 4.21 14.37 -13.55
C THR A 69 5.20 13.63 -14.46
N LEU A 70 5.00 12.32 -14.64
CA LEU A 70 5.85 11.52 -15.53
C LEU A 70 5.72 11.95 -16.99
N ARG A 71 4.53 12.32 -17.45
CA ARG A 71 4.32 12.83 -18.80
C ARG A 71 5.11 14.12 -19.03
N THR A 72 5.01 15.10 -18.14
CA THR A 72 5.75 16.36 -18.25
C THR A 72 7.26 16.13 -18.26
N CYS A 73 7.78 15.24 -17.41
CA CYS A 73 9.20 14.91 -17.42
C CYS A 73 9.66 14.33 -18.77
N LEU A 74 8.89 13.40 -19.34
CA LEU A 74 9.21 12.79 -20.63
C LEU A 74 9.13 13.81 -21.77
N GLU A 75 8.12 14.68 -21.78
CA GLU A 75 7.98 15.75 -22.77
C GLU A 75 9.13 16.77 -22.68
N SER A 76 9.63 17.06 -21.49
CA SER A 76 10.79 17.96 -21.31
C SER A 76 12.14 17.38 -21.75
N MET A 77 12.19 16.06 -21.99
CA MET A 77 13.39 15.34 -22.42
C MET A 77 13.48 15.19 -23.95
N VAL A 78 12.44 15.58 -24.68
CA VAL A 78 12.37 15.56 -26.15
C VAL A 78 12.50 16.99 -26.69
#